data_AF-A0A413VY43-F1
#
_entry.id   AF-A0A413VY43-F1
#
_cell.length_a   1.000
_cell.length_b   1.000
_cell.length_c   1.000
_cell.angle_alpha   90.00
_cell.angle_beta   90.00
_cell.angle_gamma   90.00
#
_symmetry.space_group_name_H-M   'P 1'
#
loop_
_entity.id
_entity.type
_entity.pdbx_description
1 polymer ?
#
loop_
_entity_poly.entity_id
_entity_poly.type
_entity_poly.pdbx_seq_one_letter_code
_entity_poly.pdbx_strand_id
1 'polypeptide(L)'
;MLSVGTQAQRKNSRYVDYIDKYKDLAIEQMKEHKIPASITLAQGLLESGAGMSELARKSNNHFGIKCGGSWKGRTVRHDDDARQECFRAYKNPRDSYEDHSTFLTRGARYAFLFKLNITDYKGWARGLKKAGYATDPSYANRLITIIEDYDLYKYDSKGIYSERKLRKHPWLLSPHPVYIANDIAYVVARNGDTFKELGDEFDISWKKLVKYNDLQRDYTLTQGDIIYLKAKKKKAPKQYNVYIVKDGDSMHTISQKYGIRLKNLYKMNRKDGDYIPEVGDRLRLR
;
A
#
# COMPACT_ATOMS: atom_id res chain seq x y z
N MET A 1 26.45 13.92 19.90
CA MET A 1 25.28 13.82 19.00
C MET A 1 25.71 13.05 17.76
N LEU A 2 25.23 11.82 17.56
CA LEU A 2 25.42 11.10 16.30
C LEU A 2 24.04 10.92 15.67
N SER A 3 23.78 11.72 14.64
CA SER A 3 22.60 11.59 13.79
C SER A 3 22.74 10.32 12.97
N VAL A 4 21.98 9.28 13.31
CA VAL A 4 21.85 8.10 12.47
C VAL A 4 20.87 8.47 11.36
N GLY A 5 21.40 9.01 10.27
CA GLY A 5 20.65 9.12 9.02
C GLY A 5 20.34 7.71 8.54
N THR A 6 19.05 7.37 8.46
CA THR A 6 18.57 6.18 7.76
C THR A 6 18.99 6.27 6.29
N GLN A 7 20.05 5.57 5.91
CA GLN A 7 20.33 5.31 4.50
C GLN A 7 19.14 4.50 3.95
N ALA A 8 18.40 5.10 3.02
CA ALA A 8 17.43 4.35 2.23
C ALA A 8 18.16 3.17 1.57
N GLN A 9 17.76 1.95 1.92
CA GLN A 9 18.39 0.74 1.42
C GLN A 9 18.32 0.77 -0.11
N ARG A 10 19.48 0.74 -0.78
CA ARG A 10 19.57 0.82 -2.25
C ARG A 10 18.78 -0.34 -2.85
N LYS A 11 17.77 -0.04 -3.68
CA LYS A 11 16.94 -1.05 -4.37
C LYS A 11 17.84 -2.02 -5.15
N ASN A 12 17.49 -3.31 -5.14
CA ASN A 12 18.25 -4.33 -5.86
C ASN A 12 18.12 -4.08 -7.37
N SER A 13 19.24 -3.83 -8.05
CA SER A 13 19.22 -3.47 -9.48
C SER A 13 18.58 -4.56 -10.34
N ARG A 14 18.79 -5.84 -10.02
CA ARG A 14 18.18 -6.95 -10.78
C ARG A 14 16.66 -6.93 -10.71
N TYR A 15 16.12 -6.57 -9.54
CA TYR A 15 14.69 -6.48 -9.34
C TYR A 15 14.13 -5.32 -10.16
N VAL A 16 14.80 -4.16 -10.11
CA VAL A 16 14.46 -2.99 -10.93
C VAL A 16 14.47 -3.34 -12.41
N ASP A 17 15.53 -3.98 -12.92
CA ASP A 17 15.65 -4.37 -14.33
C ASP A 17 14.53 -5.32 -14.76
N TYR A 18 14.18 -6.29 -13.92
CA TYR A 18 13.06 -7.21 -14.18
C TYR A 18 11.73 -6.45 -14.23
N ILE A 19 11.48 -5.59 -13.27
CA ILE A 19 10.25 -4.78 -13.20
C ILE A 19 10.14 -3.89 -14.43
N ASP A 20 11.21 -3.18 -14.80
CA ASP A 20 11.21 -2.29 -15.96
C ASP A 20 10.97 -3.04 -17.26
N LYS A 21 11.52 -4.25 -17.38
CA LYS A 21 11.33 -5.10 -18.55
C LYS A 21 9.90 -5.65 -18.71
N TYR A 22 9.22 -5.97 -17.60
CA TYR A 22 7.96 -6.71 -17.63
C TYR A 22 6.73 -5.93 -17.13
N LYS A 23 6.88 -4.70 -16.63
CA LYS A 23 5.75 -3.90 -16.10
C LYS A 23 4.61 -3.71 -17.11
N ASP A 24 4.93 -3.41 -18.36
CA ASP A 24 3.91 -3.14 -19.39
C ASP A 24 3.15 -4.42 -19.75
N LEU A 25 3.85 -5.55 -19.81
CA LEU A 25 3.24 -6.87 -19.99
C LEU A 25 2.32 -7.22 -18.81
N ALA A 26 2.72 -6.96 -17.57
CA ALA A 26 1.86 -7.21 -16.42
C ALA A 26 0.62 -6.31 -16.40
N ILE A 27 0.73 -5.05 -16.84
CA ILE A 27 -0.42 -4.14 -17.02
C ILE A 27 -1.36 -4.65 -18.10
N GLU A 28 -0.84 -5.17 -19.21
CA GLU A 28 -1.65 -5.79 -20.27
C GLU A 28 -2.41 -7.00 -19.74
N GLN A 29 -1.72 -7.90 -19.05
CA GLN A 29 -2.32 -9.08 -18.42
C GLN A 29 -3.38 -8.69 -17.38
N MET A 30 -3.17 -7.62 -16.62
CA MET A 30 -4.19 -7.10 -15.71
C MET A 30 -5.43 -6.59 -16.46
N LYS A 31 -5.26 -5.89 -17.59
CA LYS A 31 -6.39 -5.39 -18.37
C LYS A 31 -7.22 -6.53 -18.95
N GLU A 32 -6.57 -7.58 -19.44
CA GLU A 32 -7.21 -8.72 -20.07
C GLU A 32 -7.83 -9.69 -19.05
N HIS A 33 -7.05 -10.09 -18.05
CA HIS A 33 -7.40 -11.17 -17.12
C HIS A 33 -7.89 -10.69 -15.75
N LYS A 34 -7.83 -9.37 -15.47
CA LYS A 34 -8.29 -8.78 -14.20
C LYS A 34 -7.51 -9.24 -12.95
N ILE A 35 -6.26 -9.61 -13.11
CA ILE A 35 -5.30 -9.91 -12.03
C ILE A 35 -4.47 -8.64 -11.78
N PRO A 36 -4.28 -8.16 -10.54
CA PRO A 36 -3.47 -6.96 -10.29
C PRO A 36 -2.07 -7.08 -10.93
N ALA A 37 -1.63 -6.05 -11.64
CA ALA A 37 -0.32 -6.03 -12.28
C ALA A 37 0.81 -6.19 -11.25
N SER A 38 0.62 -5.61 -10.05
CA SER A 38 1.52 -5.74 -8.91
C SER A 38 1.69 -7.19 -8.47
N ILE A 39 0.61 -7.98 -8.46
CA ILE A 39 0.63 -9.41 -8.13
C ILE A 39 1.39 -10.18 -9.20
N THR A 40 1.04 -10.01 -10.47
CA THR A 40 1.72 -10.69 -11.58
C THR A 40 3.21 -10.38 -11.61
N LEU A 41 3.62 -9.12 -11.38
CA LEU A 41 5.04 -8.74 -11.31
C LEU A 41 5.74 -9.35 -10.10
N ALA A 42 5.13 -9.25 -8.92
CA ALA A 42 5.75 -9.76 -7.69
C ALA A 42 5.94 -11.28 -7.75
N GLN A 43 4.94 -12.02 -8.27
CA GLN A 43 5.05 -13.46 -8.50
C GLN A 43 6.13 -13.76 -9.54
N GLY A 44 6.07 -13.14 -10.72
CA GLY A 44 7.08 -13.38 -11.76
C GLY A 44 8.50 -13.10 -11.25
N LEU A 45 8.69 -12.02 -10.50
CA LEU A 45 9.97 -11.67 -9.89
C LEU A 45 10.42 -12.72 -8.86
N LEU A 46 9.51 -13.15 -7.99
CA LEU A 46 9.80 -14.09 -6.91
C LEU A 46 10.13 -15.49 -7.44
N GLU A 47 9.26 -16.02 -8.28
CA GLU A 47 9.31 -17.39 -8.80
C GLU A 47 10.47 -17.59 -9.79
N SER A 48 10.80 -16.57 -10.58
CA SER A 48 11.90 -16.65 -11.53
C SER A 48 13.26 -16.23 -10.96
N GLY A 49 13.32 -15.80 -9.70
CA GLY A 49 14.52 -15.18 -9.13
C GLY A 49 14.97 -13.96 -9.95
N ALA A 50 14.03 -13.07 -10.27
CA ALA A 50 14.20 -11.94 -11.19
C ALA A 50 14.71 -12.36 -12.59
N GLY A 51 14.18 -13.45 -13.13
CA GLY A 51 14.50 -14.00 -14.45
C GLY A 51 15.82 -14.78 -14.51
N MET A 52 16.49 -14.97 -13.38
CA MET A 52 17.83 -15.56 -13.32
C MET A 52 17.83 -17.04 -12.97
N SER A 53 16.69 -17.60 -12.52
CA SER A 53 16.59 -19.02 -12.22
C SER A 53 16.90 -19.86 -13.46
N GLU A 54 17.45 -21.05 -13.24
CA GLU A 54 17.76 -21.97 -14.34
C GLU A 54 16.51 -22.30 -15.15
N LEU A 55 15.39 -22.56 -14.46
CA LEU A 55 14.10 -22.81 -15.09
C LEU A 55 13.69 -21.64 -15.99
N ALA A 56 13.69 -20.40 -15.48
CA ALA A 56 13.32 -19.23 -16.28
C ALA A 56 14.24 -19.04 -17.50
N ARG A 57 15.55 -19.20 -17.32
CA ARG A 57 16.53 -19.02 -18.42
C ARG A 57 16.46 -20.09 -19.49
N LYS A 58 16.21 -21.35 -19.12
CA LYS A 58 16.17 -22.48 -20.06
C LYS A 58 14.82 -22.62 -20.76
N SER A 59 13.73 -22.25 -20.09
CA SER A 59 12.38 -22.56 -20.57
C SER A 59 11.46 -21.34 -20.68
N ASN A 60 11.92 -20.15 -20.33
CA ASN A 60 11.09 -18.95 -20.18
C ASN A 60 9.89 -19.17 -19.24
N ASN A 61 9.96 -20.12 -18.29
CA ASN A 61 8.92 -20.34 -17.30
C ASN A 61 9.20 -19.47 -16.06
N HIS A 62 8.58 -18.29 -16.03
CA HIS A 62 8.79 -17.32 -14.96
C HIS A 62 7.98 -17.57 -13.69
N PHE A 63 7.03 -18.50 -13.71
CA PHE A 63 6.06 -18.73 -12.62
C PHE A 63 6.07 -20.17 -12.09
N GLY A 64 7.08 -20.97 -12.45
CA GLY A 64 7.19 -22.35 -11.98
C GLY A 64 6.02 -23.25 -12.37
N ILE A 65 5.32 -22.99 -13.47
CA ILE A 65 4.11 -23.77 -13.80
C ILE A 65 4.50 -25.20 -14.20
N LYS A 66 4.09 -26.16 -13.37
CA LYS A 66 4.30 -27.59 -13.60
C LYS A 66 3.46 -28.11 -14.77
N CYS A 67 3.91 -29.20 -15.38
CA CYS A 67 3.14 -29.91 -16.39
C CYS A 67 1.86 -30.47 -15.76
N GLY A 68 0.70 -30.13 -16.30
CA GLY A 68 -0.56 -30.82 -15.99
C GLY A 68 -0.84 -31.91 -17.03
N GLY A 69 -1.79 -32.81 -16.74
CA GLY A 69 -2.19 -33.87 -17.68
C GLY A 69 -2.74 -33.37 -19.02
N SER A 70 -3.13 -32.09 -19.11
CA SER A 70 -3.61 -31.43 -20.32
C SER A 70 -2.54 -30.62 -21.08
N TRP A 71 -1.30 -30.54 -20.56
CA TRP A 71 -0.24 -29.77 -21.21
C TRP A 71 0.34 -30.53 -22.42
N LYS A 72 0.22 -29.92 -23.61
CA LYS A 72 0.73 -30.48 -24.87
C LYS A 72 1.92 -29.71 -25.45
N GLY A 73 2.37 -28.66 -24.77
CA GLY A 73 3.48 -27.82 -25.22
C GLY A 73 4.84 -28.41 -24.85
N ARG A 74 5.90 -27.62 -25.09
CA ARG A 74 7.26 -28.02 -24.70
C ARG A 74 7.37 -28.15 -23.19
N THR A 75 8.30 -28.98 -22.74
CA THR A 75 8.55 -29.24 -21.33
C THR A 75 10.05 -29.21 -21.04
N VAL A 76 10.37 -29.03 -19.76
CA VAL A 76 11.73 -29.15 -19.24
C VAL A 76 11.68 -29.93 -17.93
N ARG A 77 12.72 -30.71 -17.64
CA ARG A 77 12.91 -31.36 -16.35
C ARG A 77 13.76 -30.47 -15.45
N HIS A 78 13.29 -30.24 -14.24
CA HIS A 78 13.99 -29.43 -13.25
C HIS A 78 13.73 -30.02 -11.86
N ASP A 79 14.70 -29.88 -10.96
CA ASP A 79 14.56 -30.32 -9.59
C ASP A 79 13.93 -29.16 -8.78
N ASP A 80 12.84 -29.42 -8.07
CA ASP A 80 12.12 -28.43 -7.26
C ASP A 80 11.70 -29.06 -5.92
N ASP A 81 10.45 -29.52 -5.77
CA ASP A 81 10.02 -30.29 -4.59
C ASP A 81 10.52 -31.74 -4.67
N ALA A 82 10.59 -32.28 -5.88
CA ALA A 82 11.12 -33.59 -6.19
C ALA A 82 12.11 -33.54 -7.36
N ARG A 83 12.88 -34.62 -7.51
CA ARG A 83 13.86 -34.73 -8.58
C ARG A 83 13.16 -34.90 -9.93
N GLN A 84 13.62 -34.16 -10.94
CA GLN A 84 13.18 -34.23 -12.33
C GLN A 84 11.66 -34.04 -12.50
N GLU A 85 11.10 -33.08 -11.78
CA GLU A 85 9.73 -32.66 -11.99
C GLU A 85 9.55 -32.04 -13.40
N CYS A 86 8.36 -32.20 -13.95
CA CYS A 86 8.04 -31.69 -15.28
C CYS A 86 7.51 -30.27 -15.15
N PHE A 87 8.16 -29.34 -15.85
CA PHE A 87 7.71 -27.95 -15.98
C PHE A 87 7.38 -27.63 -17.43
N ARG A 88 6.41 -26.73 -17.60
CA ARG A 88 6.08 -26.17 -18.92
C ARG A 88 7.24 -25.34 -19.44
N ALA A 89 7.44 -25.34 -20.75
CA ALA A 89 8.45 -24.54 -21.44
C ALA A 89 7.82 -23.71 -22.56
N TYR A 90 8.27 -22.47 -22.68
CA TYR A 90 7.63 -21.41 -23.44
C TYR A 90 8.59 -20.77 -24.43
N LYS A 91 8.09 -20.32 -25.59
CA LYS A 91 8.94 -19.74 -26.64
C LYS A 91 9.59 -18.45 -26.15
N ASN A 92 8.87 -17.69 -25.35
CA ASN A 92 9.30 -16.42 -24.79
C ASN A 92 8.63 -16.19 -23.42
N PRO A 93 9.07 -15.20 -22.63
CA PRO A 93 8.46 -14.90 -21.33
C PRO A 93 6.98 -14.52 -21.39
N ARG A 94 6.52 -13.82 -22.44
CA ARG A 94 5.11 -13.41 -22.60
C ARG A 94 4.19 -14.63 -22.59
N ASP A 95 4.56 -15.70 -23.27
CA ASP A 95 3.75 -16.94 -23.27
C ASP A 95 3.58 -17.52 -21.85
N SER A 96 4.59 -17.39 -20.99
CA SER A 96 4.49 -17.83 -19.59
C SER A 96 3.63 -16.92 -18.72
N TYR A 97 3.62 -15.61 -19.01
CA TYR A 97 2.72 -14.65 -18.37
C TYR A 97 1.26 -14.95 -18.74
N GLU A 98 1.00 -15.21 -20.02
CA GLU A 98 -0.33 -15.56 -20.51
C GLU A 98 -0.84 -16.89 -19.91
N ASP A 99 0.02 -17.91 -19.86
CA ASP A 99 -0.33 -19.20 -19.25
C ASP A 99 -0.55 -19.09 -17.73
N HIS A 100 0.23 -18.24 -17.04
CA HIS A 100 0.03 -17.92 -15.63
C HIS A 100 -1.33 -17.24 -15.39
N SER A 101 -1.66 -16.21 -16.17
CA SER A 101 -2.94 -15.52 -16.05
C SER A 101 -4.11 -16.46 -16.34
N THR A 102 -3.99 -17.27 -17.40
CA THR A 102 -4.99 -18.30 -17.73
C THR A 102 -5.14 -19.34 -16.62
N PHE A 103 -4.04 -19.77 -16.00
CA PHE A 103 -4.06 -20.70 -14.88
C PHE A 103 -4.84 -20.16 -13.68
N LEU A 104 -4.63 -18.88 -13.32
CA LEU A 104 -5.38 -18.23 -12.24
C LEU A 104 -6.85 -18.03 -12.60
N THR A 105 -7.15 -17.55 -13.82
CA THR A 105 -8.51 -17.26 -14.26
C THR A 105 -9.37 -18.52 -14.40
N ARG A 106 -8.80 -19.64 -14.87
CA ARG A 106 -9.54 -20.91 -15.05
C ARG A 106 -9.60 -21.76 -13.78
N GLY A 107 -8.72 -21.52 -12.81
CA GLY A 107 -8.66 -22.31 -11.59
C GLY A 107 -9.82 -21.98 -10.65
N ALA A 108 -10.79 -22.90 -10.50
CA ALA A 108 -11.94 -22.72 -9.61
C ALA A 108 -11.56 -22.31 -8.18
N ARG A 109 -10.43 -22.82 -7.67
CA ARG A 109 -9.89 -22.47 -6.34
C ARG A 109 -9.50 -20.99 -6.20
N TYR A 110 -9.22 -20.29 -7.29
CA TYR A 110 -8.85 -18.87 -7.30
C TYR A 110 -10.00 -17.94 -7.63
N ALA A 111 -11.17 -18.46 -8.03
CA ALA A 111 -12.30 -17.66 -8.50
C ALA A 111 -12.75 -16.58 -7.50
N PHE A 112 -12.59 -16.82 -6.20
CA PHE A 112 -12.94 -15.84 -5.17
C PHE A 112 -12.04 -14.60 -5.16
N LEU A 113 -10.82 -14.66 -5.70
CA LEU A 113 -9.89 -13.54 -5.79
C LEU A 113 -10.43 -12.44 -6.71
N PHE A 114 -11.10 -12.83 -7.78
CA PHE A 114 -11.68 -11.92 -8.77
C PHE A 114 -12.90 -11.14 -8.25
N LYS A 115 -13.35 -11.41 -7.01
CA LYS A 115 -14.35 -10.60 -6.31
C LYS A 115 -13.72 -9.45 -5.51
N LEU A 116 -12.41 -9.48 -5.29
CA LEU A 116 -11.68 -8.42 -4.61
C LEU A 116 -11.54 -7.21 -5.52
N ASN A 117 -11.32 -6.04 -4.93
CA ASN A 117 -10.92 -4.88 -5.72
C ASN A 117 -9.58 -5.19 -6.41
N ILE A 118 -9.45 -4.82 -7.68
CA ILE A 118 -8.24 -4.99 -8.47
C ILE A 118 -7.04 -4.23 -7.88
N THR A 119 -7.27 -3.26 -7.00
CA THR A 119 -6.21 -2.57 -6.25
C THR A 119 -5.89 -3.19 -4.88
N ASP A 120 -6.62 -4.22 -4.45
CA ASP A 120 -6.41 -4.91 -3.16
C ASP A 120 -5.34 -6.02 -3.27
N TYR A 121 -4.11 -5.64 -3.62
CA TYR A 121 -3.01 -6.61 -3.74
C TYR A 121 -2.73 -7.37 -2.44
N LYS A 122 -3.02 -6.79 -1.26
CA LYS A 122 -2.86 -7.48 0.03
C LYS A 122 -3.89 -8.59 0.20
N GLY A 123 -5.14 -8.35 -0.17
CA GLY A 123 -6.19 -9.37 -0.25
C GLY A 123 -5.82 -10.47 -1.24
N TRP A 124 -5.34 -10.09 -2.43
CA TRP A 124 -4.88 -11.03 -3.46
C TRP A 124 -3.73 -11.92 -2.98
N ALA A 125 -2.66 -11.35 -2.41
CA ALA A 125 -1.50 -12.12 -1.94
C ALA A 125 -1.88 -13.14 -0.85
N ARG A 126 -2.69 -12.72 0.13
CA ARG A 126 -3.20 -13.62 1.19
C ARG A 126 -4.14 -14.67 0.62
N GLY A 127 -4.97 -14.29 -0.34
CA GLY A 127 -5.90 -15.17 -1.01
C GLY A 127 -5.21 -16.24 -1.87
N LEU A 128 -4.15 -15.88 -2.61
CA LEU A 128 -3.32 -16.82 -3.37
C LEU A 128 -2.70 -17.89 -2.47
N LYS A 129 -2.14 -17.49 -1.33
CA LYS A 129 -1.64 -18.43 -0.31
C LYS A 129 -2.77 -19.33 0.21
N LYS A 130 -3.92 -18.73 0.57
CA LYS A 130 -5.09 -19.47 1.07
C LYS A 130 -5.62 -20.49 0.05
N ALA A 131 -5.56 -20.15 -1.24
CA ALA A 131 -5.98 -21.03 -2.34
C ALA A 131 -4.96 -22.13 -2.67
N GLY A 132 -3.80 -22.16 -1.99
CA GLY A 132 -2.77 -23.16 -2.19
C GLY A 132 -1.93 -22.93 -3.45
N TYR A 133 -1.64 -21.67 -3.80
CA TYR A 133 -0.67 -21.35 -4.85
C TYR A 133 0.75 -21.79 -4.43
N ALA A 134 1.14 -21.50 -3.18
CA ALA A 134 2.41 -21.88 -2.58
C ALA A 134 2.21 -22.46 -1.18
N THR A 135 3.11 -23.37 -0.79
CA THR A 135 3.12 -24.02 0.55
C THR A 135 3.83 -23.17 1.60
N ASP A 136 4.76 -22.31 1.19
CA ASP A 136 5.52 -21.41 2.08
C ASP A 136 4.57 -20.51 2.90
N PRO A 137 4.61 -20.58 4.26
CA PRO A 137 3.75 -19.77 5.10
C PRO A 137 4.02 -18.26 4.96
N SER A 138 5.23 -17.87 4.55
CA SER A 138 5.64 -16.49 4.36
C SER A 138 5.30 -15.92 2.98
N TYR A 139 4.80 -16.75 2.05
CA TYR A 139 4.57 -16.39 0.65
C TYR A 139 3.79 -15.09 0.47
N ALA A 140 2.64 -14.97 1.14
CA ALA A 140 1.81 -13.76 1.05
C ALA A 140 2.56 -12.51 1.53
N ASN A 141 3.32 -12.61 2.62
CA ASN A 141 4.09 -11.50 3.15
C ASN A 141 5.24 -11.13 2.20
N ARG A 142 5.93 -12.12 1.61
CA ARG A 142 6.99 -11.88 0.63
C ARG A 142 6.48 -11.11 -0.59
N LEU A 143 5.30 -11.49 -1.12
CA LEU A 143 4.66 -10.74 -2.20
C LEU A 143 4.31 -9.31 -1.78
N ILE A 144 3.69 -9.13 -0.62
CA ILE A 144 3.34 -7.80 -0.10
C ILE A 144 4.60 -6.93 0.05
N THR A 145 5.66 -7.47 0.64
CA THR A 145 6.94 -6.77 0.80
C THR A 145 7.53 -6.36 -0.54
N ILE A 146 7.56 -7.26 -1.54
CA ILE A 146 8.04 -6.90 -2.89
C ILE A 146 7.18 -5.78 -3.50
N ILE A 147 5.86 -5.87 -3.38
CA ILE A 147 4.95 -4.86 -3.92
C ILE A 147 5.14 -3.51 -3.24
N GLU A 148 5.34 -3.48 -1.93
CA GLU A 148 5.55 -2.25 -1.16
C GLU A 148 6.94 -1.65 -1.39
N ASP A 149 8.03 -2.44 -1.29
CA ASP A 149 9.41 -1.97 -1.45
C ASP A 149 9.70 -1.41 -2.86
N TYR A 150 9.03 -1.98 -3.88
CA TYR A 150 9.20 -1.57 -5.27
C TYR A 150 8.03 -0.74 -5.81
N ASP A 151 7.08 -0.35 -4.95
CA ASP A 151 5.90 0.42 -5.31
C ASP A 151 5.08 -0.17 -6.48
N LEU A 152 5.02 -1.50 -6.61
CA LEU A 152 4.39 -2.16 -7.76
C LEU A 152 2.89 -1.90 -7.83
N TYR A 153 2.26 -1.56 -6.70
CA TYR A 153 0.84 -1.19 -6.63
C TYR A 153 0.50 0.02 -7.51
N LYS A 154 1.48 0.87 -7.86
CA LYS A 154 1.29 1.99 -8.80
C LYS A 154 0.89 1.49 -10.20
N TYR A 155 1.28 0.27 -10.58
CA TYR A 155 0.91 -0.31 -11.88
C TYR A 155 -0.54 -0.78 -11.92
N ASP A 156 -1.14 -1.12 -10.78
CA ASP A 156 -2.55 -1.50 -10.70
C ASP A 156 -3.44 -0.35 -11.15
N SER A 157 -3.11 0.87 -10.73
CA SER A 157 -3.83 2.08 -11.12
C SER A 157 -3.57 2.52 -12.58
N LYS A 158 -2.36 2.28 -13.12
CA LYS A 158 -2.01 2.61 -14.51
C LYS A 158 -2.79 1.81 -15.55
N GLY A 159 -3.19 0.59 -15.24
CA GLY A 159 -4.06 -0.17 -16.14
C GLY A 159 -5.52 0.28 -16.11
N ILE A 160 -5.92 1.09 -15.12
CA ILE A 160 -7.32 1.53 -14.91
C ILE A 160 -7.51 2.98 -15.38
N TYR A 161 -6.55 3.86 -15.14
CA TYR A 161 -6.65 5.29 -15.40
C TYR A 161 -5.68 5.76 -16.48
N SER A 162 -6.12 6.70 -17.31
CA SER A 162 -5.23 7.33 -18.30
C SER A 162 -4.15 8.18 -17.63
N GLU A 163 -3.00 8.32 -18.30
CA GLU A 163 -1.89 9.16 -17.82
C GLU A 163 -2.35 10.59 -17.48
N ARG A 164 -3.25 11.15 -18.32
CA ARG A 164 -3.88 12.45 -18.07
C ARG A 164 -4.66 12.49 -16.77
N LYS A 165 -5.39 11.43 -16.43
CA LYS A 165 -6.17 11.33 -15.19
C LYS A 165 -5.26 11.16 -13.98
N LEU A 166 -4.23 10.33 -14.09
CA LEU A 166 -3.23 10.14 -13.04
C LEU A 166 -2.45 11.43 -12.73
N ARG A 167 -2.08 12.19 -13.77
CA ARG A 167 -1.42 13.51 -13.61
C ARG A 167 -2.29 14.52 -12.87
N LYS A 168 -3.61 14.48 -13.06
CA LYS A 168 -4.56 15.36 -12.36
C LYS A 168 -4.91 14.87 -10.95
N HIS A 169 -4.81 13.57 -10.71
CA HIS A 169 -5.19 12.92 -9.46
C HIS A 169 -4.10 11.93 -9.01
N PRO A 170 -2.94 12.42 -8.54
CA PRO A 170 -1.80 11.56 -8.20
C PRO A 170 -2.11 10.55 -7.09
N TRP A 171 -3.04 10.85 -6.18
CA TRP A 171 -3.49 9.96 -5.11
C TRP A 171 -4.14 8.66 -5.64
N LEU A 172 -4.60 8.60 -6.90
CA LEU A 172 -5.07 7.36 -7.51
C LEU A 172 -3.98 6.29 -7.60
N LEU A 173 -2.70 6.69 -7.67
CA LEU A 173 -1.56 5.77 -7.66
C LEU A 173 -1.22 5.28 -6.25
N SER A 174 -1.53 6.07 -5.22
CA SER A 174 -1.09 5.83 -3.85
C SER A 174 -2.05 6.54 -2.88
N PRO A 175 -3.26 5.99 -2.63
CA PRO A 175 -4.24 6.63 -1.76
C PRO A 175 -3.71 6.77 -0.34
N HIS A 176 -4.19 7.77 0.39
CA HIS A 176 -3.82 7.97 1.79
C HIS A 176 -4.46 6.89 2.68
N PRO A 177 -3.68 6.18 3.51
CA PRO A 177 -4.24 5.33 4.54
C PRO A 177 -5.12 6.16 5.49
N VAL A 178 -6.33 5.67 5.74
CA VAL A 178 -7.26 6.31 6.65
C VAL A 178 -7.17 5.63 8.02
N TYR A 179 -6.96 6.43 9.04
CA TYR A 179 -6.88 6.02 10.43
C TYR A 179 -8.09 6.54 11.20
N ILE A 180 -8.40 5.91 12.33
CA ILE A 180 -9.49 6.36 13.22
C ILE A 180 -8.92 6.80 14.57
N ALA A 181 -9.30 7.99 15.02
CA ALA A 181 -9.08 8.47 16.38
C ALA A 181 -10.34 9.16 16.90
N ASN A 182 -10.78 8.79 18.10
CA ASN A 182 -11.99 9.32 18.74
C ASN A 182 -13.24 9.22 17.82
N ASP A 183 -13.37 8.08 17.12
CA ASP A 183 -14.41 7.78 16.13
C ASP A 183 -14.43 8.76 14.94
N ILE A 184 -13.29 9.36 14.62
CA ILE A 184 -13.12 10.27 13.48
C ILE A 184 -11.99 9.78 12.60
N ALA A 185 -12.28 9.73 11.30
CA ALA A 185 -11.29 9.44 10.27
C ALA A 185 -10.28 10.59 10.11
N TYR A 186 -9.01 10.24 10.02
CA TYR A 186 -7.91 11.16 9.70
C TYR A 186 -6.90 10.50 8.76
N VAL A 187 -6.10 11.33 8.11
CA VAL A 187 -4.93 10.92 7.33
C VAL A 187 -3.67 11.59 7.89
N VAL A 188 -2.52 11.02 7.54
CA VAL A 188 -1.22 11.64 7.83
C VAL A 188 -0.70 12.25 6.54
N ALA A 189 -0.44 13.56 6.57
CA ALA A 189 0.07 14.29 5.42
C ALA A 189 1.45 13.79 5.02
N ARG A 190 1.67 13.65 3.70
CA ARG A 190 2.94 13.32 3.07
C ARG A 190 3.63 14.59 2.59
N ASN A 191 4.92 14.49 2.28
CA ASN A 191 5.66 15.61 1.73
C ASN A 191 5.03 16.07 0.40
N GLY A 192 4.72 17.36 0.30
CA GLY A 192 4.10 17.97 -0.88
C GLY A 192 2.56 17.95 -0.89
N ASP A 193 1.90 17.31 0.09
CA ASP A 193 0.44 17.32 0.16
C ASP A 193 -0.11 18.73 0.32
N THR A 194 -1.26 18.97 -0.31
CA THR A 194 -2.05 20.19 -0.12
C THR A 194 -3.44 19.88 0.40
N PHE A 195 -4.07 20.83 1.13
CA PHE A 195 -5.48 20.69 1.52
C PHE A 195 -6.42 20.55 0.33
N LYS A 196 -6.02 21.07 -0.84
CA LYS A 196 -6.80 20.94 -2.07
C LYS A 196 -6.79 19.50 -2.55
N GLU A 197 -5.62 18.88 -2.67
CA GLU A 197 -5.51 17.49 -3.14
C GLU A 197 -6.11 16.49 -2.16
N LEU A 198 -5.85 16.65 -0.84
CA LEU A 198 -6.53 15.85 0.18
C LEU A 198 -8.05 16.07 0.14
N GLY A 199 -8.48 17.30 -0.13
CA GLY A 199 -9.89 17.61 -0.30
C GLY A 199 -10.53 16.90 -1.48
N ASP A 200 -9.86 16.93 -2.63
CA ASP A 200 -10.32 16.26 -3.85
C ASP A 200 -10.30 14.72 -3.70
N GLU A 201 -9.34 14.15 -2.96
CA GLU A 201 -9.27 12.71 -2.68
C GLU A 201 -10.46 12.22 -1.82
N PHE A 202 -10.83 12.98 -0.80
CA PHE A 202 -11.84 12.59 0.19
C PHE A 202 -13.22 13.22 -0.04
N ASP A 203 -13.40 13.94 -1.16
CA ASP A 203 -14.62 14.69 -1.49
C ASP A 203 -15.02 15.70 -0.40
N ILE A 204 -14.03 16.45 0.10
CA ILE A 204 -14.20 17.48 1.14
C ILE A 204 -13.54 18.77 0.66
N SER A 205 -14.25 19.91 0.77
CA SER A 205 -13.60 21.17 0.39
C SER A 205 -12.39 21.48 1.28
N TRP A 206 -11.30 21.97 0.68
CA TRP A 206 -10.07 22.32 1.40
C TRP A 206 -10.33 23.26 2.60
N LYS A 207 -11.28 24.20 2.45
CA LYS A 207 -11.72 25.11 3.52
C LYS A 207 -12.34 24.38 4.70
N LYS A 208 -13.08 23.28 4.46
CA LYS A 208 -13.63 22.43 5.52
C LYS A 208 -12.53 21.66 6.23
N LEU A 209 -11.54 21.12 5.50
CA LEU A 209 -10.40 20.44 6.13
C LEU A 209 -9.63 21.37 7.07
N VAL A 210 -9.28 22.58 6.62
CA VAL A 210 -8.65 23.61 7.47
C VAL A 210 -9.48 23.86 8.73
N LYS A 211 -10.80 24.07 8.57
CA LYS A 211 -11.73 24.32 9.69
C LYS A 211 -11.84 23.14 10.65
N TYR A 212 -11.88 21.90 10.18
CA TYR A 212 -12.00 20.71 11.02
C TYR A 212 -10.77 20.50 11.90
N ASN A 213 -9.62 20.96 11.42
CA ASN A 213 -8.33 20.79 12.07
C ASN A 213 -7.94 21.98 12.96
N ASP A 214 -8.80 23.00 13.09
CA ASP A 214 -8.54 24.23 13.84
C ASP A 214 -7.30 25.00 13.32
N LEU A 215 -7.05 24.94 12.01
CA LEU A 215 -5.87 25.55 11.36
C LEU A 215 -6.20 26.91 10.73
N GLN A 216 -5.15 27.71 10.51
CA GLN A 216 -5.25 28.95 9.73
C GLN A 216 -5.33 28.65 8.23
N ARG A 217 -5.88 29.59 7.45
CA ARG A 217 -6.17 29.37 6.02
C ARG A 217 -4.92 29.26 5.14
N ASP A 218 -3.85 29.91 5.57
CA ASP A 218 -2.53 29.98 4.96
C ASP A 218 -1.56 28.92 5.52
N TYR A 219 -2.03 28.08 6.45
CA TYR A 219 -1.23 26.96 6.95
C TYR A 219 -0.84 26.03 5.79
N THR A 220 0.46 25.74 5.70
CA THR A 220 1.01 24.80 4.72
C THR A 220 1.25 23.47 5.41
N LEU A 221 0.75 22.38 4.82
CA LEU A 221 0.92 21.04 5.37
C LEU A 221 2.39 20.64 5.39
N THR A 222 2.79 20.01 6.49
CA THR A 222 4.10 19.39 6.64
C THR A 222 3.94 17.87 6.74
N GLN A 223 4.97 17.15 6.31
CA GLN A 223 4.97 15.70 6.43
C GLN A 223 4.77 15.29 7.90
N GLY A 224 3.81 14.40 8.15
CA GLY A 224 3.47 13.94 9.49
C GLY A 224 2.26 14.64 10.11
N ASP A 225 1.76 15.72 9.51
CA ASP A 225 0.56 16.40 10.02
C ASP A 225 -0.66 15.46 10.03
N ILE A 226 -1.36 15.43 11.16
CA ILE A 226 -2.62 14.69 11.32
C ILE A 226 -3.76 15.57 10.81
N ILE A 227 -4.43 15.12 9.75
CA ILE A 227 -5.53 15.85 9.11
C ILE A 227 -6.83 15.07 9.26
N TYR A 228 -7.69 15.54 10.16
CA TYR A 228 -9.03 15.00 10.36
C TYR A 228 -9.96 15.34 9.18
N LEU A 229 -10.69 14.32 8.73
CA LEU A 229 -11.65 14.41 7.62
C LEU A 229 -13.05 14.84 8.08
N LYS A 230 -13.28 14.95 9.39
CA LYS A 230 -14.48 15.55 9.99
C LYS A 230 -14.10 16.39 11.21
N ALA A 231 -15.02 17.28 11.63
CA ALA A 231 -14.77 18.13 12.79
C ALA A 231 -14.45 17.31 14.05
N LYS A 232 -13.32 17.63 14.69
CA LYS A 232 -12.89 17.04 15.98
C LYS A 232 -14.01 17.07 17.03
N LYS A 233 -14.00 16.12 17.97
CA LYS A 233 -15.01 16.07 19.05
C LYS A 233 -14.78 17.18 20.07
N LYS A 234 -15.78 17.38 20.94
CA LYS A 234 -15.66 18.34 22.05
C LYS A 234 -14.81 17.82 23.21
N LYS A 235 -14.60 16.51 23.30
CA LYS A 235 -13.95 15.78 24.40
C LYS A 235 -13.28 14.50 23.87
N ALA A 236 -12.25 13.99 24.54
CA ALA A 236 -11.61 12.70 24.23
C ALA A 236 -12.51 11.52 24.59
N PRO A 237 -12.25 10.26 24.14
CA PRO A 237 -12.91 9.02 24.58
C PRO A 237 -12.93 8.79 26.11
N LYS A 238 -13.88 8.00 26.64
CA LYS A 238 -14.17 7.93 28.10
C LYS A 238 -12.98 7.40 28.90
N GLN A 239 -12.15 6.57 28.29
CA GLN A 239 -10.92 6.04 28.86
C GLN A 239 -9.82 7.11 29.03
N TYR A 240 -9.96 8.29 28.41
CA TYR A 240 -8.99 9.37 28.48
C TYR A 240 -9.60 10.58 29.20
N ASN A 241 -9.44 10.64 30.53
CA ASN A 241 -9.94 11.73 31.35
C ASN A 241 -8.93 12.88 31.49
N VAL A 242 -7.66 12.55 31.69
CA VAL A 242 -6.56 13.49 31.93
C VAL A 242 -5.35 13.07 31.10
N TYR A 243 -4.61 14.05 30.61
CA TYR A 243 -3.31 13.89 29.99
C TYR A 243 -2.24 14.57 30.85
N ILE A 244 -1.06 13.94 30.95
CA ILE A 244 0.12 14.54 31.57
C ILE A 244 1.02 14.99 30.44
N VAL A 245 1.28 16.29 30.38
CA VAL A 245 2.11 16.92 29.33
C VAL A 245 3.53 16.35 29.39
N LYS A 246 4.06 16.01 28.23
CA LYS A 246 5.41 15.48 28.03
C LYS A 246 6.27 16.49 27.29
N ASP A 247 7.58 16.24 27.30
CA ASP A 247 8.51 17.04 26.52
C ASP A 247 8.12 17.06 25.03
N GLY A 248 8.16 18.24 24.43
CA GLY A 248 7.74 18.48 23.04
C GLY A 248 6.22 18.56 22.79
N ASP A 249 5.37 18.36 23.81
CA ASP A 249 3.93 18.53 23.64
C ASP A 249 3.53 20.01 23.50
N SER A 250 2.45 20.22 22.76
CA SER A 250 1.76 21.50 22.63
C SER A 250 0.25 21.28 22.72
N MET A 251 -0.50 22.33 23.00
CA MET A 251 -1.97 22.23 23.02
C MET A 251 -2.52 21.72 21.68
N HIS A 252 -1.91 22.11 20.55
CA HIS A 252 -2.27 21.64 19.22
C HIS A 252 -1.98 20.13 19.04
N THR A 253 -0.77 19.67 19.36
CA THR A 253 -0.40 18.25 19.21
C THR A 253 -1.26 17.34 20.10
N ILE A 254 -1.57 17.76 21.33
CA ILE A 254 -2.49 17.04 22.23
C ILE A 254 -3.91 17.02 21.65
N SER A 255 -4.38 18.16 21.12
CA SER A 255 -5.67 18.26 20.44
C SER A 255 -5.76 17.29 19.26
N GLN A 256 -4.69 17.19 18.44
CA GLN A 256 -4.62 16.25 17.33
C GLN A 256 -4.59 14.81 17.82
N LYS A 257 -3.74 14.47 18.79
CA LYS A 257 -3.61 13.10 19.33
C LYS A 257 -4.92 12.49 19.81
N TYR A 258 -5.79 13.30 20.43
CA TYR A 258 -7.05 12.83 21.00
C TYR A 258 -8.29 13.20 20.16
N GLY A 259 -8.11 13.83 19.00
CA GLY A 259 -9.20 14.26 18.14
C GLY A 259 -10.19 15.20 18.84
N ILE A 260 -9.67 16.15 19.64
CA ILE A 260 -10.47 17.14 20.38
C ILE A 260 -10.27 18.50 19.75
N ARG A 261 -11.32 19.32 19.63
CA ARG A 261 -11.18 20.72 19.18
C ARG A 261 -10.28 21.50 20.11
N LEU A 262 -9.31 22.22 19.54
CA LEU A 262 -8.30 22.95 20.31
C LEU A 262 -8.93 23.94 21.30
N LYS A 263 -9.90 24.73 20.84
CA LYS A 263 -10.66 25.68 21.69
C LYS A 263 -11.35 25.02 22.90
N ASN A 264 -11.77 23.76 22.76
CA ASN A 264 -12.42 23.05 23.85
C ASN A 264 -11.42 22.51 24.86
N LEU A 265 -10.23 22.12 24.40
CA LEU A 265 -9.13 21.72 25.27
C LEU A 265 -8.71 22.89 26.16
N TYR A 266 -8.52 24.09 25.59
CA TYR A 266 -8.27 25.32 26.34
C TYR A 266 -9.39 25.63 27.35
N LYS A 267 -10.64 25.70 26.88
CA LYS A 267 -11.80 26.03 27.72
C LYS A 267 -11.97 25.10 28.92
N MET A 268 -11.79 23.80 28.71
CA MET A 268 -11.99 22.80 29.77
C MET A 268 -10.89 22.84 30.84
N ASN A 269 -9.72 23.34 30.47
CA ASN A 269 -8.58 23.53 31.36
C ASN A 269 -8.48 24.96 31.92
N ARG A 270 -9.45 25.83 31.59
CA ARG A 270 -9.46 27.25 32.00
C ARG A 270 -8.18 27.98 31.58
N LYS A 271 -7.70 27.68 30.38
CA LYS A 271 -6.52 28.30 29.76
C LYS A 271 -6.95 29.17 28.58
N ASP A 272 -6.25 30.27 28.36
CA ASP A 272 -6.38 31.12 27.16
C ASP A 272 -5.53 30.56 26.00
N GLY A 273 -5.63 31.18 24.82
CA GLY A 273 -4.93 30.73 23.62
C GLY A 273 -3.41 30.88 23.65
N ASP A 274 -2.87 31.70 24.56
CA ASP A 274 -1.45 32.00 24.68
C ASP A 274 -0.76 31.06 25.67
N TYR A 275 -1.53 30.25 26.41
CA TYR A 275 -0.99 29.24 27.30
C TYR A 275 -0.15 28.20 26.55
N ILE A 276 1.10 28.08 26.98
CA ILE A 276 2.07 27.07 26.57
C ILE A 276 2.11 26.01 27.69
N PRO A 277 1.87 24.72 27.37
CA PRO A 277 1.87 23.66 28.37
C PRO A 277 3.29 23.28 28.82
N GLU A 278 3.48 23.03 30.10
CA GLU A 278 4.76 22.61 30.68
C GLU A 278 4.76 21.12 31.02
N VAL A 279 5.93 20.48 30.96
CA VAL A 279 6.07 19.05 31.27
C VAL A 279 5.55 18.77 32.68
N GLY A 280 4.65 17.80 32.81
CA GLY A 280 3.98 17.44 34.07
C GLY A 280 2.61 18.09 34.25
N ASP A 281 2.24 19.08 33.45
CA ASP A 281 0.91 19.69 33.51
C ASP A 281 -0.19 18.65 33.32
N ARG A 282 -1.23 18.73 34.16
CA ARG A 282 -2.40 17.84 34.11
C ARG A 282 -3.53 18.51 33.35
N LEU A 283 -3.72 18.11 32.09
CA LEU A 283 -4.77 18.63 31.22
C LEU A 283 -5.97 17.69 31.18
N ARG A 284 -7.16 18.19 31.54
CA ARG A 284 -8.43 17.53 31.34
C ARG A 284 -8.74 17.38 29.86
N LEU A 285 -9.16 16.18 29.48
CA LEU A 285 -9.62 15.86 28.14
C LEU A 285 -11.16 15.63 28.06
N ARG A 286 -11.83 15.55 29.23
CA ARG A 286 -13.27 15.29 29.35
C ARG A 286 -13.99 16.10 30.45
#